data_AF-A0A4Y1Z7U4-F1
#
_entry.id   AF-A0A4Y1Z7U4-F1
#
_cell.length_a   1.000
_cell.length_b   1.000
_cell.length_c   1.000
_cell.angle_alpha   90.00
_cell.angle_beta   90.00
_cell.angle_gamma   90.00
#
_symmetry.space_group_name_H-M   'P 1'
#
loop_
_entity.id
_entity.type
_entity.pdbx_description
1 polymer ?
#
loop_
_entity_poly.entity_id
_entity_poly.type
_entity_poly.pdbx_seq_one_letter_code
_entity_poly.pdbx_strand_id
1 'polypeptide(L)'
;MMRPKQPARYTDLTEQTTFAGSMDATVATTILSIINAIYVFFTLIQFSYLFGSFALGLPEQFTYAEYARRGFLNWYWSLLINFTLLLVLLHLTKQSSAPVNRAIQILESLLVCCTMVMLVSAFIRMYLYEQMYGFTYLRVLTHAFMILLFVLFLVTLFRIWNKRIKLFKYYLLAGITAFVVINYANSDVLIARWNIDRYNQTGKIDVAYLATLSHDATPYLVQLLKAKDDSVRKVAENQLFGQKQMLNKPQAWQSFNLSNLRAKQLLNQEHLQRNQIDPSLSHEIYDD
;
A
#
# COMPACT_ATOMS: atom_id res chain seq x y z
N MET A 1 19.55 -83.17 15.63
CA MET A 1 19.94 -82.03 14.78
C MET A 1 18.69 -81.51 14.05
N MET A 2 18.01 -80.54 14.65
CA MET A 2 16.88 -79.84 14.02
C MET A 2 17.41 -78.64 13.24
N ARG A 3 17.15 -78.58 11.93
CA ARG A 3 17.44 -77.38 11.11
C ARG A 3 16.46 -76.27 11.49
N PRO A 4 16.92 -75.05 11.79
CA PRO A 4 16.01 -73.94 12.08
C PRO A 4 15.23 -73.53 10.81
N LYS A 5 13.92 -73.35 10.99
CA LYS A 5 12.98 -72.79 10.00
C LYS A 5 13.39 -71.34 9.71
N GLN A 6 13.71 -71.03 8.46
CA GLN A 6 13.88 -69.65 8.00
C GLN A 6 12.52 -68.92 8.15
N PRO A 7 12.43 -67.81 8.89
CA PRO A 7 11.21 -67.02 8.89
C PRO A 7 11.04 -66.35 7.52
N ALA A 8 9.79 -66.29 7.06
CA ALA A 8 9.40 -65.68 5.81
C ALA A 8 9.99 -64.27 5.68
N ARG A 9 10.65 -64.02 4.55
CA ARG A 9 11.11 -62.71 4.13
C ARG A 9 9.86 -61.85 3.91
N TYR A 10 9.45 -61.11 4.93
CA TYR A 10 8.50 -60.02 4.74
C TYR A 10 9.17 -59.05 3.77
N THR A 11 8.72 -59.05 2.53
CA THR A 11 8.93 -57.96 1.59
C THR A 11 8.41 -56.72 2.28
N ASP A 12 9.32 -55.86 2.72
CA ASP A 12 9.04 -54.50 3.13
C ASP A 12 8.28 -53.84 1.98
N LEU A 13 6.95 -53.79 2.09
CA LEU A 13 6.12 -52.81 1.41
C LEU A 13 6.34 -51.48 2.14
N THR A 14 7.57 -51.00 2.14
CA THR A 14 7.82 -49.58 2.37
C THR A 14 7.45 -48.89 1.07
N GLU A 15 6.13 -48.72 0.87
CA GLU A 15 5.62 -47.54 0.21
C GLU A 15 6.19 -46.35 0.99
N GLN A 16 7.36 -45.90 0.55
CA GLN A 16 7.87 -44.59 0.87
C GLN A 16 6.92 -43.59 0.21
N THR A 17 5.78 -43.36 0.86
CA THR A 17 4.99 -42.14 0.67
C THR A 17 5.80 -41.00 1.29
N THR A 18 6.89 -40.63 0.61
CA THR A 18 7.54 -39.36 0.84
C THR A 18 6.53 -38.29 0.47
N PHE A 19 5.79 -37.80 1.46
CA PHE A 19 5.11 -36.51 1.43
C PHE A 19 6.16 -35.39 1.36
N ALA A 20 6.90 -35.35 0.26
CA ALA A 20 7.60 -34.18 -0.23
C ALA A 20 6.84 -33.77 -1.50
N GLY A 21 5.67 -33.16 -1.30
CA GLY A 21 4.70 -32.85 -2.35
C GLY A 21 5.25 -31.88 -3.38
N SER A 22 5.94 -32.41 -4.40
CA SER A 22 6.27 -31.69 -5.62
C SER A 22 5.14 -31.93 -6.63
N MET A 23 4.52 -30.85 -7.09
CA MET A 23 3.37 -30.91 -8.00
C MET A 23 3.85 -31.25 -9.42
N ASP A 24 3.15 -32.17 -10.10
CA ASP A 24 3.47 -32.53 -11.48
C ASP A 24 3.27 -31.33 -12.41
N ALA A 25 4.16 -31.18 -13.40
CA ALA A 25 4.18 -30.03 -14.29
C ALA A 25 2.87 -29.89 -15.10
N THR A 26 2.23 -31.01 -15.41
CA THR A 26 0.92 -31.05 -16.08
C THR A 26 -0.17 -30.44 -15.21
N VAL A 27 -0.22 -30.82 -13.93
CA VAL A 27 -1.18 -30.30 -12.95
C VAL A 27 -0.96 -28.81 -12.72
N ALA A 28 0.30 -28.39 -12.54
CA ALA A 28 0.66 -26.98 -12.40
C ALA A 28 0.20 -26.17 -13.62
N THR A 29 0.46 -26.67 -14.84
CA THR A 29 0.06 -25.98 -16.09
C THR A 29 -1.46 -25.82 -16.21
N THR A 30 -2.23 -26.86 -15.88
CA THR A 30 -3.71 -26.80 -15.92
C THR A 30 -4.26 -25.79 -14.93
N ILE A 31 -3.81 -25.85 -13.67
CA ILE A 31 -4.24 -24.90 -12.62
C ILE A 31 -3.89 -23.47 -13.04
N LEU A 32 -2.66 -23.25 -13.53
CA LEU A 32 -2.18 -21.95 -13.94
C LEU A 32 -2.98 -21.38 -15.11
N SER A 33 -3.41 -22.24 -16.04
CA SER A 33 -4.21 -21.84 -17.20
C SER A 33 -5.60 -21.37 -16.80
N ILE A 34 -6.28 -22.12 -15.92
CA ILE A 34 -7.62 -21.75 -15.40
C ILE A 34 -7.54 -20.42 -14.66
N ILE A 35 -6.52 -20.25 -13.82
CA ILE A 35 -6.33 -19.04 -13.03
C ILE A 35 -6.02 -17.85 -13.93
N ASN A 36 -5.13 -18.01 -14.92
CA ASN A 36 -4.87 -16.97 -15.91
C ASN A 36 -6.14 -16.56 -16.66
N ALA A 37 -7.01 -17.51 -17.05
CA ALA A 37 -8.25 -17.19 -17.73
C ALA A 37 -9.16 -16.29 -16.88
N ILE A 38 -9.33 -16.63 -15.60
CA ILE A 38 -10.09 -15.82 -14.63
C ILE A 38 -9.46 -14.43 -14.48
N TYR A 39 -8.13 -14.35 -14.36
CA TYR A 39 -7.44 -13.07 -14.15
C TYR A 39 -7.39 -12.18 -15.36
N VAL A 40 -7.25 -12.74 -16.57
CA VAL A 40 -7.36 -11.98 -17.82
C VAL A 40 -8.77 -11.40 -17.91
N PHE A 41 -9.81 -12.22 -17.67
CA PHE A 41 -11.19 -11.73 -17.65
C PHE A 41 -11.40 -10.62 -16.62
N PHE A 42 -10.92 -10.80 -15.39
CA PHE A 42 -11.00 -9.79 -14.35
C PHE A 42 -10.22 -8.51 -14.73
N THR A 43 -9.04 -8.65 -15.33
CA THR A 43 -8.23 -7.52 -15.78
C THR A 43 -8.94 -6.73 -16.87
N LEU A 44 -9.62 -7.40 -17.81
CA LEU A 44 -10.43 -6.76 -18.84
C LEU A 44 -11.59 -5.95 -18.22
N ILE A 45 -12.25 -6.49 -17.20
CA ILE A 45 -13.27 -5.76 -16.45
C ILE A 45 -12.65 -4.52 -15.80
N GLN A 46 -11.55 -4.66 -15.06
CA GLN A 46 -10.87 -3.55 -14.39
C GLN A 46 -10.44 -2.45 -15.37
N PHE A 47 -9.95 -2.85 -16.54
CA PHE A 47 -9.59 -1.93 -17.61
C PHE A 47 -10.84 -1.20 -18.12
N SER A 48 -11.91 -1.91 -18.44
CA SER A 48 -13.18 -1.31 -18.85
C SER A 48 -13.74 -0.33 -17.81
N TYR A 49 -13.67 -0.65 -16.52
CA TYR A 49 -14.05 0.27 -15.45
C TYR A 49 -13.16 1.50 -15.36
N LEU A 50 -11.85 1.34 -15.51
CA LEU A 50 -10.90 2.46 -15.47
C LEU A 50 -11.16 3.43 -16.62
N PHE A 51 -11.21 2.93 -17.86
CA PHE A 51 -11.46 3.75 -19.04
C PHE A 51 -12.91 4.26 -19.10
N GLY A 52 -13.88 3.47 -18.63
CA GLY A 52 -15.27 3.89 -18.46
C GLY A 52 -15.40 5.06 -17.49
N SER A 53 -14.68 5.03 -16.36
CA SER A 53 -14.64 6.15 -15.41
C SER A 53 -13.99 7.41 -15.99
N PHE A 54 -12.98 7.28 -16.87
CA PHE A 54 -12.37 8.42 -17.57
C PHE A 54 -13.24 8.97 -18.71
N ALA A 55 -14.04 8.12 -19.36
CA ALA A 55 -14.81 8.46 -20.57
C ALA A 55 -16.25 8.92 -20.29
N LEU A 56 -16.92 8.40 -19.26
CA LEU A 56 -18.35 8.66 -19.00
C LEU A 56 -18.64 9.45 -17.73
N GLY A 57 -17.63 9.75 -16.90
CA GLY A 57 -17.85 10.25 -15.55
C GLY A 57 -18.49 9.18 -14.65
N LEU A 58 -18.50 9.40 -13.33
CA LEU A 58 -19.19 8.45 -12.44
C LEU A 58 -20.70 8.58 -12.65
N PRO A 59 -21.45 7.46 -12.68
CA PRO A 59 -22.91 7.53 -12.65
C PRO A 59 -23.35 8.31 -11.41
N GLU A 60 -24.27 9.27 -11.58
CA GLU A 60 -24.76 10.27 -10.60
C GLU A 60 -25.24 9.72 -9.24
N GLN A 61 -25.27 8.40 -9.07
CA GLN A 61 -25.93 7.69 -7.98
C GLN A 61 -24.96 7.07 -6.97
N PHE A 62 -23.64 7.17 -7.19
CA PHE A 62 -22.62 6.67 -6.25
C PHE A 62 -21.67 7.79 -5.81
N THR A 63 -21.53 7.95 -4.49
CA THR A 63 -20.47 8.78 -3.92
C THR A 63 -19.12 8.06 -4.08
N TYR A 64 -18.07 8.80 -4.44
CA TYR A 64 -16.71 8.26 -4.61
C TYR A 64 -16.20 7.48 -3.37
N ALA A 65 -16.62 7.87 -2.17
CA ALA A 65 -16.28 7.18 -0.92
C ALA A 65 -16.85 5.76 -0.82
N GLU A 66 -18.08 5.52 -1.27
CA GLU A 66 -18.67 4.18 -1.20
C GLU A 66 -18.07 3.25 -2.26
N TYR A 67 -17.69 3.79 -3.42
CA TYR A 67 -16.94 3.07 -4.46
C TYR A 67 -15.55 2.63 -3.97
N ALA A 68 -14.82 3.50 -3.26
CA ALA A 68 -13.48 3.21 -2.76
C ALA A 68 -13.48 2.14 -1.63
N ARG A 69 -14.41 2.24 -0.66
CA ARG A 69 -14.45 1.34 0.50
C ARG A 69 -14.79 -0.11 0.16
N ARG A 70 -15.77 -0.37 -0.71
CA ARG A 70 -16.18 -1.75 -1.06
C ARG A 70 -15.26 -2.41 -2.10
N GLY A 71 -14.65 -1.62 -2.97
CA GLY A 71 -13.77 -2.15 -4.02
C GLY A 71 -12.36 -2.51 -3.52
N PHE A 72 -11.76 -1.64 -2.72
CA PHE A 72 -10.33 -1.74 -2.38
C PHE A 72 -9.97 -3.00 -1.58
N LEU A 73 -10.76 -3.34 -0.56
CA LEU A 73 -10.51 -4.51 0.27
C LEU A 73 -10.58 -5.82 -0.53
N ASN A 74 -11.54 -5.93 -1.45
CA ASN A 74 -11.67 -7.10 -2.31
C ASN A 74 -10.46 -7.24 -3.27
N TRP A 75 -9.93 -6.13 -3.79
CA TRP A 75 -8.74 -6.16 -4.64
C TRP A 75 -7.48 -6.52 -3.86
N TYR A 76 -7.34 -6.03 -2.62
CA TYR A 76 -6.22 -6.38 -1.75
C TYR A 76 -6.15 -7.89 -1.48
N TRP A 77 -7.29 -8.53 -1.16
CA TRP A 77 -7.33 -9.98 -0.95
C TRP A 77 -6.97 -10.77 -2.20
N SER A 78 -7.50 -10.39 -3.38
CA SER A 78 -7.15 -11.03 -4.65
C SER A 78 -5.66 -10.89 -4.97
N LEU A 79 -5.06 -9.73 -4.71
CA LEU A 79 -3.63 -9.50 -4.87
C LEU A 79 -2.78 -10.41 -3.99
N LEU A 80 -3.15 -10.53 -2.71
CA LEU A 80 -2.45 -11.37 -1.74
C LEU A 80 -2.50 -12.86 -2.13
N ILE A 81 -3.69 -13.33 -2.53
CA ILE A 81 -3.90 -14.71 -2.97
C ILE A 81 -3.04 -15.01 -4.19
N ASN A 82 -3.01 -14.11 -5.17
CA ASN A 82 -2.17 -14.28 -6.37
C ASN A 82 -0.70 -14.33 -6.06
N PHE A 83 -0.22 -13.41 -5.24
CA PHE A 83 1.19 -13.35 -4.90
C PHE A 83 1.63 -14.63 -4.16
N THR A 84 0.81 -15.08 -3.22
CA THR A 84 1.05 -16.33 -2.48
C THR A 84 1.07 -17.52 -3.43
N LEU A 85 0.06 -17.65 -4.28
CA LEU A 85 -0.05 -18.72 -5.26
C LEU A 85 1.13 -18.74 -6.23
N LEU A 86 1.51 -17.57 -6.76
CA LEU A 86 2.68 -17.41 -7.62
C LEU A 86 3.96 -17.90 -6.94
N LEU A 87 4.19 -17.52 -5.68
CA LEU A 87 5.37 -17.96 -4.92
C LEU A 87 5.38 -19.47 -4.67
N VAL A 88 4.20 -20.05 -4.38
CA VAL A 88 4.02 -21.49 -4.16
C VAL A 88 4.33 -22.26 -5.45
N LEU A 89 3.76 -21.85 -6.58
CA LEU A 89 4.01 -22.50 -7.87
C LEU A 89 5.47 -22.39 -8.28
N LEU A 90 6.09 -21.23 -8.09
CA LEU A 90 7.48 -21.00 -8.45
C LEU A 90 8.45 -21.84 -7.61
N HIS A 91 8.06 -22.25 -6.38
CA HIS A 91 8.86 -23.13 -5.52
C HIS A 91 8.54 -24.62 -5.65
N LEU A 92 7.27 -25.00 -5.89
CA LEU A 92 6.83 -26.40 -5.87
C LEU A 92 6.83 -27.08 -7.25
N THR A 93 6.94 -26.31 -8.34
CA THR A 93 6.93 -26.86 -9.70
C THR A 93 8.26 -27.53 -10.03
N LYS A 94 8.22 -28.84 -10.31
CA LYS A 94 9.39 -29.61 -10.75
C LYS A 94 9.79 -29.20 -12.17
N GLN A 95 11.09 -29.14 -12.45
CA GLN A 95 11.56 -28.95 -13.81
C GLN A 95 11.20 -30.17 -14.66
N SER A 96 10.39 -29.96 -15.69
CA SER A 96 9.98 -30.97 -16.67
C SER A 96 10.72 -30.75 -18.00
N SER A 97 10.18 -31.25 -19.11
CA SER A 97 10.73 -31.05 -20.45
C SER A 97 10.86 -29.56 -20.81
N ALA A 98 11.84 -29.22 -21.65
CA ALA A 98 12.11 -27.84 -22.07
C ALA A 98 10.87 -27.06 -22.58
N PRO A 99 9.96 -27.63 -23.42
CA PRO A 99 8.78 -26.90 -23.87
C PRO A 99 7.75 -26.67 -22.75
N VAL A 100 7.53 -27.65 -21.87
CA VAL A 100 6.57 -27.53 -20.75
C VAL A 100 7.04 -26.47 -19.76
N ASN A 101 8.35 -26.44 -19.45
CA ASN A 101 8.90 -25.39 -18.59
C ASN A 101 8.74 -23.99 -19.20
N ARG A 102 8.88 -23.83 -20.52
CA ARG A 102 8.63 -22.55 -21.18
C ARG A 102 7.16 -22.14 -21.12
N ALA A 103 6.23 -23.08 -21.31
CA ALA A 103 4.80 -22.80 -21.19
C ALA A 103 4.45 -22.30 -19.78
N ILE A 104 4.99 -22.95 -18.74
CA ILE A 104 4.81 -22.52 -17.35
C ILE A 104 5.39 -21.12 -17.14
N GLN A 105 6.61 -20.84 -17.60
CA GLN A 105 7.23 -19.50 -17.48
C GLN A 105 6.39 -18.41 -18.15
N ILE A 106 5.81 -18.69 -19.32
CA ILE A 106 4.92 -17.75 -20.02
C ILE A 106 3.65 -17.51 -19.21
N LEU A 107 3.01 -18.57 -18.71
CA LEU A 107 1.80 -18.48 -17.90
C LEU A 107 2.04 -17.78 -16.55
N GLU A 108 3.18 -17.99 -15.91
CA GLU A 108 3.59 -17.27 -14.70
C GLU A 108 3.82 -15.79 -15.00
N SER A 109 4.50 -15.50 -16.11
CA SER A 109 4.75 -14.11 -16.55
C SER A 109 3.43 -13.39 -16.87
N LEU A 110 2.50 -14.05 -17.54
CA LEU A 110 1.17 -13.51 -17.85
C LEU A 110 0.42 -13.17 -16.55
N LEU A 111 0.44 -14.08 -15.57
CA LEU A 111 -0.20 -13.86 -14.28
C LEU A 111 0.40 -12.66 -13.54
N VAL A 112 1.73 -12.53 -13.54
CA VAL A 112 2.44 -11.37 -12.95
C VAL A 112 2.04 -10.08 -13.66
N CYS A 113 2.01 -10.08 -15.00
CA CYS A 113 1.61 -8.91 -15.78
C CYS A 113 0.16 -8.49 -15.48
N CYS A 114 -0.80 -9.42 -15.47
CA CYS A 114 -2.18 -9.14 -15.07
C CYS A 114 -2.24 -8.53 -13.66
N THR A 115 -1.42 -9.06 -12.74
CA THR A 115 -1.35 -8.56 -11.37
C THR A 115 -0.78 -7.15 -11.27
N MET A 116 0.24 -6.82 -12.06
CA MET A 116 0.75 -5.45 -12.16
C MET A 116 -0.31 -4.48 -12.71
N VAL A 117 -1.08 -4.88 -13.73
CA VAL A 117 -2.16 -4.04 -14.28
C VAL A 117 -3.22 -3.75 -13.21
N MET A 118 -3.62 -4.76 -12.44
CA MET A 118 -4.55 -4.57 -11.31
C MET A 118 -3.98 -3.62 -10.25
N LEU A 119 -2.69 -3.75 -9.93
CA LEU A 119 -2.00 -2.88 -8.97
C LEU A 119 -1.98 -1.42 -9.44
N VAL A 120 -1.69 -1.17 -10.72
CA VAL A 120 -1.74 0.17 -11.33
C VAL A 120 -3.16 0.74 -11.29
N SER A 121 -4.17 -0.07 -11.59
CA SER A 121 -5.58 0.34 -11.50
C SER A 121 -5.98 0.72 -10.05
N ALA A 122 -5.52 -0.03 -9.05
CA ALA A 122 -5.72 0.32 -7.64
C ALA A 122 -5.03 1.64 -7.26
N PHE A 123 -3.79 1.85 -7.73
CA PHE A 123 -3.03 3.09 -7.52
C PHE A 123 -3.80 4.30 -8.06
N ILE A 124 -4.29 4.24 -9.29
CA ILE A 124 -5.03 5.35 -9.91
C ILE A 124 -6.32 5.67 -9.15
N ARG A 125 -7.06 4.64 -8.70
CA ARG A 125 -8.28 4.84 -7.89
C ARG A 125 -7.98 5.50 -6.55
N MET A 126 -6.89 5.09 -5.89
CA MET A 126 -6.46 5.69 -4.64
C MET A 126 -6.05 7.15 -4.82
N TYR A 127 -5.31 7.44 -5.88
CA TYR A 127 -4.91 8.80 -6.24
C TYR A 127 -6.10 9.72 -6.53
N LEU A 128 -7.11 9.22 -7.26
CA LEU A 128 -8.33 9.98 -7.54
C LEU A 128 -9.14 10.26 -6.26
N TYR A 129 -9.17 9.29 -5.34
CA TYR A 129 -9.80 9.44 -4.03
C TYR A 129 -9.11 10.51 -3.19
N GLU A 130 -7.78 10.56 -3.17
CA GLU A 130 -6.99 11.59 -2.47
C GLU A 130 -7.20 12.99 -3.04
N GLN A 131 -7.38 13.14 -4.35
CA GLN A 131 -7.72 14.44 -4.93
C GLN A 131 -9.07 14.96 -4.39
N MET A 132 -10.04 14.06 -4.18
CA MET A 132 -11.37 14.43 -3.71
C MET A 132 -11.45 14.66 -2.20
N TYR A 133 -10.77 13.83 -1.40
CA TYR A 133 -10.89 13.85 0.07
C TYR A 133 -9.64 14.38 0.79
N GLY A 134 -8.49 14.44 0.13
CA GLY A 134 -7.21 14.89 0.68
C GLY A 134 -6.26 13.73 1.03
N PHE A 135 -5.03 14.07 1.36
CA PHE A 135 -4.00 13.08 1.66
C PHE A 135 -3.98 12.77 3.16
N THR A 136 -3.98 11.48 3.52
CA THR A 136 -3.78 11.03 4.90
C THR A 136 -2.59 10.08 5.01
N TYR A 137 -2.12 9.88 6.22
CA TYR A 137 -1.00 9.00 6.56
C TYR A 137 -1.21 7.58 6.03
N LEU A 138 -2.40 7.01 6.25
CA LEU A 138 -2.71 5.65 5.82
C LEU A 138 -2.70 5.53 4.29
N ARG A 139 -3.17 6.55 3.58
CA ARG A 139 -3.23 6.56 2.12
C ARG A 139 -1.84 6.70 1.47
N VAL A 140 -0.98 7.54 2.05
CA VAL A 140 0.43 7.65 1.63
C VAL A 140 1.20 6.36 1.90
N LEU A 141 0.99 5.73 3.06
CA LEU A 141 1.59 4.44 3.38
C LEU A 141 1.12 3.34 2.40
N THR A 142 -0.16 3.38 2.03
CA THR A 142 -0.73 2.47 1.01
C THR A 142 -0.05 2.67 -0.35
N HIS A 143 0.19 3.91 -0.78
CA HIS A 143 0.94 4.21 -2.01
C HIS A 143 2.37 3.67 -1.97
N ALA A 144 3.09 3.89 -0.87
CA ALA A 144 4.44 3.36 -0.70
C ALA A 144 4.47 1.82 -0.75
N PHE A 145 3.48 1.17 -0.13
CA PHE A 145 3.33 -0.28 -0.18
C PHE A 145 3.02 -0.80 -1.59
N MET A 146 2.13 -0.12 -2.33
CA MET A 146 1.85 -0.47 -3.73
C MET A 146 3.09 -0.35 -4.61
N ILE A 147 3.90 0.69 -4.44
CA ILE A 147 5.17 0.86 -5.17
C ILE A 147 6.15 -0.27 -4.83
N LEU A 148 6.28 -0.62 -3.54
CA LEU A 148 7.10 -1.75 -3.11
C LEU A 148 6.65 -3.04 -3.80
N LEU A 149 5.36 -3.35 -3.76
CA LEU A 149 4.81 -4.55 -4.43
C LEU A 149 5.09 -4.56 -5.92
N PHE A 150 4.96 -3.41 -6.60
CA PHE A 150 5.28 -3.30 -8.02
C PHE A 150 6.74 -3.67 -8.30
N VAL A 151 7.68 -3.19 -7.48
CA VAL A 151 9.10 -3.57 -7.57
C VAL A 151 9.31 -5.06 -7.31
N LEU A 152 8.63 -5.65 -6.31
CA LEU A 152 8.72 -7.09 -6.03
C LEU A 152 8.20 -7.95 -7.20
N PHE A 153 7.10 -7.53 -7.84
CA PHE A 153 6.58 -8.21 -9.03
C PHE A 153 7.55 -8.10 -10.20
N LEU A 154 8.22 -6.96 -10.41
CA LEU A 154 9.25 -6.80 -11.45
C LEU A 154 10.41 -7.76 -11.20
N VAL A 155 10.92 -7.82 -9.98
CA VAL A 155 12.00 -8.77 -9.60
C VAL A 155 11.55 -10.22 -9.83
N THR A 156 10.30 -10.55 -9.53
CA THR A 156 9.76 -11.90 -9.78
C THR A 156 9.70 -12.20 -11.26
N LEU A 157 9.21 -11.26 -12.07
CA LEU A 157 9.18 -11.38 -13.52
C LEU A 157 10.59 -11.65 -14.06
N PHE A 158 11.60 -10.89 -13.62
CA PHE A 158 12.98 -11.14 -14.01
C PHE A 158 13.50 -12.51 -13.55
N ARG A 159 13.13 -13.00 -12.35
CA ARG A 159 13.54 -14.35 -11.90
C ARG A 159 12.93 -15.45 -12.76
N ILE A 160 11.68 -15.32 -13.22
CA ILE A 160 11.02 -16.33 -14.05
C ILE A 160 11.86 -16.65 -15.29
N TRP A 161 12.43 -15.62 -15.92
CA TRP A 161 13.31 -15.75 -17.09
C TRP A 161 14.77 -16.01 -16.73
N ASN A 162 15.23 -15.55 -15.57
CA ASN A 162 16.61 -15.72 -15.11
C ASN A 162 16.69 -16.40 -13.73
N LYS A 163 16.82 -17.73 -13.75
CA LYS A 163 16.86 -18.59 -12.55
C LYS A 163 18.06 -18.34 -11.62
N ARG A 164 19.06 -17.55 -12.05
CA ARG A 164 20.23 -17.21 -11.20
C ARG A 164 19.91 -16.17 -10.12
N ILE A 165 18.77 -15.50 -10.21
CA ILE A 165 18.35 -14.45 -9.28
C ILE A 165 17.88 -15.07 -7.96
N LYS A 166 18.59 -14.75 -6.88
CA LYS A 166 18.20 -15.12 -5.51
C LYS A 166 17.07 -14.21 -5.01
N LEU A 167 15.83 -14.63 -5.24
CA LEU A 167 14.61 -13.83 -5.00
C LEU A 167 14.59 -13.19 -3.59
N PHE A 168 14.91 -13.99 -2.56
CA PHE A 168 14.93 -13.53 -1.17
C PHE A 168 15.86 -12.33 -0.94
N LYS A 169 17.04 -12.31 -1.57
CA LYS A 169 18.02 -11.21 -1.40
C LYS A 169 17.48 -9.90 -1.93
N TYR A 170 16.84 -9.93 -3.10
CA TYR A 170 16.27 -8.73 -3.73
C TYR A 170 15.00 -8.26 -3.01
N TYR A 171 14.17 -9.19 -2.51
CA TYR A 171 13.01 -8.86 -1.70
C TYR A 171 13.42 -8.16 -0.41
N LEU A 172 14.42 -8.70 0.29
CA LEU A 172 14.95 -8.09 1.50
C LEU A 172 15.53 -6.70 1.21
N LEU A 173 16.32 -6.57 0.13
CA LEU A 173 16.88 -5.27 -0.27
C LEU A 173 15.77 -4.24 -0.60
N ALA A 174 14.75 -4.63 -1.35
CA ALA A 174 13.62 -3.77 -1.69
C ALA A 174 12.84 -3.34 -0.43
N GLY A 175 12.58 -4.28 0.48
CA GLY A 175 11.90 -4.02 1.75
C GLY A 175 12.69 -3.05 2.65
N ILE A 176 13.99 -3.29 2.83
CA ILE A 176 14.87 -2.38 3.60
C ILE A 176 14.92 -1.00 2.95
N THR A 177 15.07 -0.94 1.63
CA THR A 177 15.12 0.33 0.89
C THR A 177 13.81 1.11 1.06
N ALA A 178 12.67 0.45 0.88
CA ALA A 178 11.36 1.08 1.06
C ALA A 178 11.15 1.56 2.51
N PHE A 179 11.56 0.75 3.50
CA PHE A 179 11.51 1.12 4.91
C PHE A 179 12.38 2.35 5.23
N VAL A 180 13.61 2.40 4.71
CA VAL A 180 14.48 3.57 4.88
C VAL A 180 13.85 4.78 4.20
N VAL A 181 13.44 4.66 2.94
CA VAL A 181 12.84 5.78 2.19
C VAL A 181 11.64 6.36 2.94
N ILE A 182 10.70 5.54 3.42
CA ILE A 182 9.52 6.05 4.10
C ILE A 182 9.83 6.70 5.46
N ASN A 183 10.80 6.19 6.20
CA ASN A 183 11.20 6.79 7.47
C ASN A 183 11.91 8.14 7.27
N TYR A 184 12.69 8.28 6.19
CA TYR A 184 13.44 9.51 5.91
C TYR A 184 12.66 10.54 5.08
N ALA A 185 11.58 10.14 4.39
CA ALA A 185 10.79 11.03 3.55
C ALA A 185 10.03 12.13 4.34
N ASN A 186 9.99 12.04 5.68
CA ASN A 186 9.17 12.90 6.54
C ASN A 186 7.72 13.00 6.01
N SER A 187 7.02 11.87 6.07
CA SER A 187 5.67 11.73 5.50
C SER A 187 4.71 12.83 5.97
N ASP A 188 4.84 13.29 7.22
CA ASP A 188 4.00 14.35 7.78
C ASP A 188 4.16 15.68 7.02
N VAL A 189 5.39 16.05 6.67
CA VAL A 189 5.69 17.25 5.88
C VAL A 189 5.15 17.13 4.46
N LEU A 190 5.29 15.96 3.82
CA LEU A 190 4.76 15.71 2.48
C LEU A 190 3.23 15.80 2.45
N ILE A 191 2.57 15.16 3.43
CA ILE A 191 1.12 15.19 3.59
C ILE A 191 0.63 16.63 3.82
N ALA A 192 1.29 17.38 4.69
CA ALA A 192 0.93 18.78 4.95
C ALA A 192 1.08 19.64 3.70
N ARG A 193 2.19 19.50 2.95
CA ARG A 193 2.41 20.22 1.69
C ARG A 193 1.31 19.91 0.67
N TRP A 194 1.05 18.64 0.39
CA TRP A 194 0.07 18.26 -0.64
C TRP A 194 -1.36 18.67 -0.28
N ASN A 195 -1.73 18.65 1.00
CA ASN A 195 -3.04 19.15 1.43
C ASN A 195 -3.16 20.67 1.28
N ILE A 196 -2.10 21.44 1.53
CA ILE A 196 -2.11 22.89 1.28
C ILE A 196 -2.16 23.19 -0.22
N ASP A 197 -1.40 22.46 -1.04
CA ASP A 197 -1.46 22.62 -2.50
C ASP A 197 -2.86 22.32 -3.04
N ARG A 198 -3.53 21.29 -2.50
CA ARG A 198 -4.93 20.98 -2.80
C ARG A 198 -5.89 22.06 -2.30
N TYR A 199 -5.68 22.61 -1.11
CA TYR A 199 -6.50 23.70 -0.58
C TYR A 199 -6.48 24.92 -1.50
N ASN A 200 -5.30 25.27 -2.04
CA ASN A 200 -5.18 26.39 -2.98
C ASN A 200 -5.97 26.19 -4.28
N GLN A 201 -6.23 24.94 -4.67
CA GLN A 201 -6.97 24.59 -5.89
C GLN A 201 -8.47 24.37 -5.64
N THR A 202 -8.82 23.77 -4.51
CA THR A 202 -10.18 23.28 -4.23
C THR A 202 -10.92 24.08 -3.16
N GLY A 203 -10.21 24.86 -2.35
CA GLY A 203 -10.75 25.57 -1.20
C GLY A 203 -11.12 24.70 -0.01
N LYS A 204 -10.90 23.37 -0.06
CA LYS A 204 -11.27 22.44 1.02
C LYS A 204 -10.04 21.92 1.75
N ILE A 205 -10.04 21.98 3.08
CA ILE A 205 -8.94 21.51 3.94
C ILE A 205 -9.46 21.10 5.31
N ASP A 206 -8.89 20.03 5.86
CA ASP A 206 -9.14 19.62 7.24
C ASP A 206 -7.97 20.05 8.11
N VAL A 207 -8.17 21.15 8.82
CA VAL A 207 -7.14 21.71 9.69
C VAL A 207 -6.95 20.86 10.94
N ALA A 208 -8.00 20.19 11.42
CA ALA A 208 -7.93 19.35 12.60
C ALA A 208 -7.04 18.14 12.34
N TYR A 209 -7.20 17.49 11.18
CA TYR A 209 -6.32 16.41 10.75
C TYR A 209 -4.86 16.89 10.63
N LEU A 210 -4.60 18.01 9.95
CA LEU A 210 -3.24 18.53 9.81
C LEU A 210 -2.60 18.89 11.15
N ALA A 211 -3.39 19.32 12.14
CA ALA A 211 -2.91 19.61 13.49
C ALA A 211 -2.48 18.35 14.29
N THR A 212 -2.95 17.16 13.88
CA THR A 212 -2.51 15.88 14.47
C THR A 212 -1.16 15.38 13.93
N LEU A 213 -0.67 15.96 12.83
CA LEU A 213 0.64 15.64 12.27
C LEU A 213 1.77 16.11 13.20
N SER A 214 2.98 15.58 12.99
CA SER A 214 4.17 16.00 13.73
C SER A 214 4.42 17.51 13.64
N HIS A 215 5.12 18.07 14.62
CA HIS A 215 5.52 19.49 14.67
C HIS A 215 6.40 19.94 13.49
N ASP A 216 6.94 19.00 12.69
CA ASP A 216 7.59 19.35 11.42
C ASP A 216 6.61 19.92 10.38
N ALA A 217 5.29 19.65 10.52
CA ALA A 217 4.24 20.23 9.69
C ALA A 217 3.81 21.64 10.13
N THR A 218 4.25 22.13 11.30
CA THR A 218 3.90 23.47 11.82
C THR A 218 4.14 24.62 10.82
N PRO A 219 5.23 24.66 10.02
CA PRO A 219 5.41 25.71 9.02
C PRO A 219 4.29 25.78 7.98
N TYR A 220 3.67 24.65 7.66
CA TYR A 220 2.55 24.56 6.73
C TYR A 220 1.27 25.05 7.39
N LEU A 221 1.00 24.63 8.63
CA LEU A 221 -0.14 25.14 9.41
C LEU A 221 -0.11 26.67 9.60
N VAL A 222 1.07 27.26 9.80
CA VAL A 222 1.24 28.72 9.89
C VAL A 222 0.83 29.43 8.59
N GLN A 223 0.98 28.80 7.42
CA GLN A 223 0.52 29.39 6.16
C GLN A 223 -1.01 29.55 6.12
N LEU A 224 -1.76 28.69 6.82
CA LEU A 224 -3.22 28.77 6.91
C LEU A 224 -3.69 29.98 7.71
N LEU A 225 -2.83 30.63 8.51
CA LEU A 225 -3.15 31.91 9.15
C LEU A 225 -3.38 33.03 8.13
N LYS A 226 -2.86 32.89 6.91
CA LYS A 226 -3.04 33.82 5.78
C LYS A 226 -4.12 33.36 4.80
N ALA A 227 -4.85 32.29 5.13
CA ALA A 227 -5.94 31.80 4.29
C ALA A 227 -7.02 32.87 4.12
N LYS A 228 -7.64 32.91 2.92
CA LYS A 228 -8.74 33.84 2.62
C LYS A 228 -10.03 33.48 3.38
N ASP A 229 -10.18 32.20 3.72
CA ASP A 229 -11.33 31.71 4.47
C ASP A 229 -11.12 31.94 5.98
N ASP A 230 -12.02 32.74 6.56
CA ASP A 230 -11.97 33.12 7.97
C ASP A 230 -12.18 31.92 8.91
N SER A 231 -12.96 30.92 8.48
CA SER A 231 -13.21 29.71 9.26
C SER A 231 -11.94 28.87 9.40
N VAL A 232 -11.28 28.57 8.28
CA VAL A 232 -10.00 27.85 8.21
C VAL A 232 -8.93 28.57 9.03
N ARG A 233 -8.85 29.90 8.88
CA ARG A 233 -7.90 30.74 9.62
C ARG A 233 -8.10 30.63 11.13
N LYS A 234 -9.34 30.77 11.62
CA LYS A 234 -9.66 30.68 13.05
C LYS A 234 -9.38 29.29 13.63
N VAL A 235 -9.70 28.23 12.89
CA VAL A 235 -9.40 26.85 13.31
C VAL A 235 -7.89 26.64 13.39
N ALA A 236 -7.12 27.07 12.38
CA ALA A 236 -5.67 26.98 12.38
C ALA A 236 -5.05 27.76 13.54
N GLU A 237 -5.52 28.98 13.80
CA GLU A 237 -5.03 29.81 14.89
C GLU A 237 -5.24 29.15 16.26
N ASN A 238 -6.40 28.56 16.51
CA ASN A 238 -6.66 27.84 17.76
C ASN A 238 -5.78 26.61 17.94
N GLN A 239 -5.59 25.82 16.88
CA GLN A 239 -4.73 24.64 16.94
C GLN A 239 -3.27 25.03 17.22
N LEU A 240 -2.77 26.06 16.52
CA LEU A 240 -1.41 26.58 16.72
C LEU A 240 -1.24 27.21 18.11
N PHE A 241 -2.26 27.89 18.63
CA PHE A 241 -2.25 28.43 19.99
C PHE A 241 -2.15 27.30 21.04
N GLY A 242 -2.90 26.20 20.85
CA GLY A 242 -2.80 25.01 21.67
C GLY A 242 -1.39 24.39 21.65
N GLN A 243 -0.81 24.23 20.45
CA GLN A 243 0.57 23.75 20.29
C GLN A 243 1.59 24.66 20.98
N LYS A 244 1.46 25.99 20.83
CA LYS A 244 2.34 26.98 21.48
C LYS A 244 2.31 26.85 23.00
N GLN A 245 1.12 26.67 23.60
CA GLN A 245 1.01 26.46 25.05
C GLN A 245 1.70 25.16 25.49
N MET A 246 1.51 24.06 24.75
CA MET A 246 2.12 22.77 25.09
C MET A 246 3.66 22.83 25.00
N LEU A 247 4.21 23.51 23.99
CA LEU A 247 5.66 23.67 23.79
C LEU A 247 6.32 24.66 24.75
N ASN A 248 5.53 25.54 25.38
CA ASN A 248 6.02 26.48 26.40
C ASN A 248 6.03 25.90 27.81
N LYS A 249 5.37 24.75 28.05
CA LYS A 249 5.48 24.04 29.33
C LYS A 249 6.90 23.50 29.52
N PRO A 250 7.40 23.45 30.77
CA PRO A 250 8.69 22.83 31.05
C PRO A 250 8.65 21.35 30.65
N GLN A 251 9.58 20.95 29.80
CA GLN A 251 9.72 19.59 29.31
C GLN A 251 10.94 18.92 29.95
N ALA A 252 10.84 17.61 30.15
CA ALA A 252 11.98 16.81 30.59
C ALA A 252 13.05 16.78 29.48
N TRP A 253 14.33 16.72 29.83
CA TRP A 253 15.40 16.76 28.84
C TRP A 253 15.36 15.57 27.87
N GLN A 254 14.76 14.44 28.28
CA GLN A 254 14.59 13.24 27.47
C GLN A 254 13.58 13.41 26.33
N SER A 255 12.63 14.34 26.44
CA SER A 255 11.65 14.61 25.38
C SER A 255 12.15 15.64 24.37
N PHE A 256 13.46 15.91 24.35
CA PHE A 256 14.06 16.84 23.42
C PHE A 256 13.87 16.35 21.98
N ASN A 257 13.27 17.19 21.15
CA ASN A 257 13.07 16.95 19.73
C ASN A 257 13.37 18.24 18.95
N LEU A 258 14.16 18.12 17.88
CA LEU A 258 14.51 19.24 17.00
C LEU A 258 13.28 19.88 16.36
N SER A 259 12.28 19.07 16.00
CA SER A 259 11.01 19.52 15.42
C SER A 259 10.25 20.44 16.37
N ASN A 260 10.21 20.09 17.67
CA ASN A 260 9.57 20.87 18.71
C ASN A 260 10.24 22.24 18.90
N LEU A 261 11.58 22.29 18.81
CA LEU A 261 12.32 23.56 18.89
C LEU A 261 12.00 24.47 17.71
N ARG A 262 12.01 23.94 16.47
CA ARG A 262 11.69 24.71 15.27
C ARG A 262 10.26 25.24 15.31
N ALA A 263 9.30 24.38 15.68
CA ALA A 263 7.91 24.78 15.86
C ALA A 263 7.77 25.87 16.93
N LYS A 264 8.44 25.74 18.07
CA LYS A 264 8.42 26.75 19.14
C LYS A 264 8.97 28.10 18.68
N GLN A 265 10.08 28.11 17.94
CA GLN A 265 10.66 29.34 17.39
C GLN A 265 9.67 30.04 16.44
N LEU A 266 9.06 29.29 15.52
CA LEU A 266 8.06 29.80 14.58
C LEU A 266 6.83 30.35 15.29
N LEU A 267 6.25 29.58 16.21
CA LEU A 267 5.03 29.97 16.92
C LEU A 267 5.24 31.18 17.85
N ASN A 268 6.46 31.40 18.34
CA ASN A 268 6.78 32.57 19.15
C ASN A 268 6.85 33.87 18.34
N GLN A 269 7.09 33.80 17.03
CA GLN A 269 7.06 34.97 16.14
C GLN A 269 5.63 35.40 15.79
N GLU A 270 4.67 34.48 15.85
CA GLU A 270 3.27 34.73 15.52
C GLU A 270 2.44 35.18 16.74
N HIS A 271 1.59 36.19 16.52
CA HIS A 271 0.62 36.68 17.49
C HIS A 271 -0.68 35.85 17.38
N LEU A 272 -0.77 34.78 18.17
CA LEU A 272 -1.90 33.84 18.14
C LEU A 272 -2.89 34.12 19.27
N GLN A 273 -4.18 34.17 18.96
CA GLN A 273 -5.28 34.31 19.92
C GLN A 273 -6.26 33.14 19.85
N ARG A 274 -6.93 32.86 20.98
CA ARG A 274 -7.98 31.83 21.03
C ARG A 274 -9.31 32.42 20.59
N ASN A 275 -9.83 31.94 19.47
CA ASN A 275 -11.11 32.31 18.90
C ASN A 275 -12.22 31.33 19.32
N GLN A 276 -13.48 31.79 19.31
CA GLN A 276 -14.64 30.89 19.40
C GLN A 276 -14.84 30.19 18.04
N ILE A 277 -14.90 28.87 18.03
CA ILE A 277 -15.10 28.04 16.83
C ILE A 277 -16.45 27.33 16.94
N ASP A 278 -17.20 27.26 15.84
CA ASP A 278 -18.37 26.39 15.69
C ASP A 278 -17.93 24.91 15.66
N PRO A 279 -18.40 24.06 16.60
CA PRO A 279 -18.00 22.65 16.69
C PRO A 279 -18.15 21.85 15.39
N SER A 280 -19.09 22.25 14.51
CA SER A 280 -19.34 21.58 13.22
C SER A 280 -18.16 21.66 12.25
N LEU A 281 -17.32 22.70 12.34
CA LEU A 281 -16.19 22.93 11.43
C LEU A 281 -14.95 22.05 11.70
N SER A 282 -14.99 21.22 12.75
CA SER A 282 -13.84 20.45 13.23
C SER A 282 -13.74 19.01 12.69
N HIS A 283 -14.76 18.52 11.99
CA HIS A 283 -14.89 17.07 11.70
C HIS A 283 -15.32 16.68 10.27
N GLU A 284 -15.42 17.61 9.31
CA GLU A 284 -16.20 17.32 8.10
C GLU A 284 -15.52 16.49 7.00
N ILE A 285 -14.21 16.21 7.02
CA ILE A 285 -13.53 15.73 5.80
C ILE A 285 -12.93 14.31 5.91
N TYR A 286 -12.48 13.87 7.09
CA TYR A 286 -11.84 12.56 7.25
C TYR A 286 -12.61 11.61 8.18
N ASP A 287 -13.65 10.96 7.66
CA ASP A 287 -14.23 9.73 8.25
C ASP A 287 -13.65 8.50 7.52
N ASP A 288 -12.39 8.14 7.81
CA ASP A 288 -11.72 6.92 7.33
C ASP A 288 -12.11 5.67 8.15
#